data_AF-A0A3M0EE41-F1
#
_entry.id   AF-A0A3M0EE41-F1
#
_cell.length_a   1.000
_cell.length_b   1.000
_cell.length_c   1.000
_cell.angle_alpha   90.00
_cell.angle_beta   90.00
_cell.angle_gamma   90.00
#
_symmetry.space_group_name_H-M   'P 1'
#
loop_
_entity.id
_entity.type
_entity.pdbx_description
1 polymer ?
#
loop_
_entity_poly.entity_id
_entity_poly.type
_entity_poly.pdbx_seq_one_letter_code
_entity_poly.pdbx_strand_id
1 'polypeptide(L)'
;MSIASGFALLMALPACARHADAPPATVSTPIVVKVKDTPPAELLHCADRPAGLPEDPALIAQIPTKIRAGIIRLARAFAGNADRGDRLVNWNAPGTCPAANAK
;
A
#
# COMPACT_ATOMS: atom_id res chain seq x y z
N MET A 1 -7.24 50.92 -57.29
CA MET A 1 -6.46 49.67 -57.44
C MET A 1 -5.28 49.77 -56.50
N SER A 2 -5.49 49.49 -55.20
CA SER A 2 -5.24 48.19 -54.52
C SER A 2 -3.76 47.88 -54.25
N ILE A 3 -3.30 48.46 -53.13
CA ILE A 3 -2.52 47.90 -52.00
C ILE A 3 -1.97 46.45 -52.14
N ALA A 4 -0.73 46.31 -51.67
CA ALA A 4 -0.30 45.33 -50.66
C ALA A 4 0.84 44.40 -51.09
N SER A 5 2.05 44.85 -50.75
CA SER A 5 3.23 44.07 -50.40
C SER A 5 2.87 42.78 -49.62
N GLY A 6 3.26 41.63 -50.17
CA GLY A 6 3.22 40.33 -49.51
C GLY A 6 4.63 39.82 -49.25
N PHE A 7 5.07 39.97 -48.00
CA PHE A 7 6.29 39.38 -47.44
C PHE A 7 6.15 37.84 -47.47
N ALA A 8 6.94 37.14 -48.28
CA ALA A 8 7.12 35.69 -48.16
C ALA A 8 8.51 35.43 -47.57
N LEU A 9 8.54 35.49 -46.24
CA LEU A 9 9.67 35.15 -45.38
C LEU A 9 9.94 33.64 -45.52
N LEU A 10 10.86 33.21 -46.39
CA LEU A 10 11.39 31.84 -46.36
C LEU A 10 12.31 31.70 -45.14
N MET A 11 11.74 31.28 -44.02
CA MET A 11 12.49 30.68 -42.92
C MET A 11 13.07 29.35 -43.39
N ALA A 12 14.34 29.33 -43.77
CA ALA A 12 15.10 28.09 -43.90
C ALA A 12 15.29 27.50 -42.50
N LEU A 13 14.49 26.47 -42.15
CA LEU A 13 14.71 25.70 -40.93
C LEU A 13 16.04 24.93 -41.04
N PRO A 14 16.98 25.05 -40.10
CA PRO A 14 18.16 24.19 -40.04
C PRO A 14 17.74 22.85 -39.43
N ALA A 15 16.99 22.04 -40.17
CA ALA A 15 16.44 20.77 -39.68
C ALA A 15 17.28 19.53 -40.05
N CYS A 16 18.56 19.69 -40.39
CA CYS A 16 19.45 18.58 -40.74
C CYS A 16 20.87 18.75 -40.18
N ALA A 17 21.02 19.00 -38.88
CA ALA A 17 22.24 18.63 -38.18
C ALA A 17 22.02 17.22 -37.59
N ARG A 18 22.65 16.19 -38.17
CA ARG A 18 22.68 14.86 -37.56
C ARG A 18 23.38 15.01 -36.21
N HIS A 19 22.66 14.85 -35.11
CA HIS A 19 23.29 14.66 -33.81
C HIS A 19 24.22 13.46 -33.93
N ALA A 20 25.51 13.65 -33.65
CA ALA A 20 26.39 12.52 -33.45
C ALA A 20 25.86 11.76 -32.22
N ASP A 21 25.38 10.54 -32.41
CA ASP A 21 24.99 9.67 -31.32
C ASP A 21 26.17 9.52 -30.36
N ALA A 22 25.97 9.94 -29.11
CA ALA A 22 26.93 9.66 -28.06
C ALA A 22 27.08 8.13 -27.92
N PRO A 23 28.29 7.61 -27.61
CA PRO A 23 28.46 6.18 -27.36
C PRO A 23 27.48 5.73 -26.27
N PRO A 24 26.85 4.55 -26.40
CA PRO A 24 25.92 4.07 -25.38
C PRO A 24 26.66 4.01 -24.04
N ALA A 25 26.13 4.72 -23.05
CA ALA A 25 26.67 4.67 -21.71
C ALA A 25 26.68 3.21 -21.24
N THR A 26 27.84 2.71 -20.82
CA THR A 26 27.96 1.40 -20.19
C THR A 26 27.16 1.42 -18.89
N VAL A 27 25.94 0.88 -18.93
CA VAL A 27 25.10 0.71 -17.76
C VAL A 27 25.75 -0.38 -16.92
N SER A 28 26.35 0.02 -15.79
CA SER A 28 26.79 -0.94 -14.77
C SER A 28 25.58 -1.78 -14.36
N THR A 29 25.61 -3.08 -14.68
CA THR A 29 24.51 -3.98 -14.33
C THR A 29 24.36 -4.00 -12.81
N PRO A 30 23.16 -3.69 -12.27
CA PRO A 30 22.98 -3.67 -10.83
C PRO A 30 23.30 -5.06 -10.25
N ILE A 31 24.11 -5.08 -9.20
CA ILE A 31 24.44 -6.31 -8.47
C ILE A 31 23.20 -6.69 -7.65
N VAL A 32 22.51 -7.75 -8.08
CA VAL A 32 21.39 -8.32 -7.34
C VAL A 32 21.94 -9.25 -6.25
N VAL A 33 22.03 -8.73 -5.03
CA VAL A 33 22.36 -9.55 -3.86
C VAL A 33 21.07 -10.19 -3.35
N LYS A 34 20.99 -11.53 -3.39
CA LYS A 34 19.93 -12.29 -2.71
C LYS A 34 20.15 -12.16 -1.21
N VAL A 35 19.44 -11.24 -0.58
CA VAL A 35 19.28 -11.24 0.87
C VAL A 35 18.45 -12.48 1.21
N LYS A 36 18.78 -13.16 2.31
CA LYS A 36 17.95 -14.28 2.77
C LYS A 36 16.58 -13.72 3.18
N ASP A 37 15.62 -13.84 2.27
CA ASP A 37 14.29 -13.21 2.33
C ASP A 37 13.31 -13.90 3.27
N THR A 38 13.77 -14.56 4.34
CA THR A 38 12.82 -15.10 5.33
C THR A 38 12.61 -14.03 6.39
N PRO A 39 11.55 -13.21 6.31
CA PRO A 39 11.23 -12.28 7.39
C PRO A 39 11.08 -13.08 8.70
N PRO A 40 11.35 -12.44 9.87
CA PRO A 40 11.05 -13.07 11.16
C PRO A 40 9.64 -13.65 11.13
N ALA A 41 9.50 -14.92 11.51
CA ALA A 41 8.29 -15.72 11.33
C ALA A 41 7.02 -15.06 11.91
N GLU A 42 7.19 -14.20 12.92
CA GLU A 42 6.13 -13.46 13.60
C GLU A 42 5.33 -12.53 12.67
N LEU A 43 5.93 -12.00 11.61
CA LEU A 43 5.24 -11.15 10.62
C LEU A 43 4.33 -11.94 9.67
N LEU A 44 4.46 -13.27 9.66
CA LEU A 44 3.66 -14.17 8.84
C LEU A 44 2.62 -14.93 9.66
N HIS A 45 2.50 -14.65 10.96
CA HIS A 45 1.44 -15.20 11.79
C HIS A 45 0.15 -14.38 11.66
N CYS A 46 -0.97 -15.10 11.65
CA CYS A 46 -2.28 -14.48 11.71
C CYS A 46 -2.46 -13.76 13.04
N ALA A 47 -3.27 -12.73 13.04
CA ALA A 47 -3.56 -11.97 14.24
C ALA A 47 -4.31 -12.82 15.28
N ASP A 48 -3.86 -12.75 16.53
CA ASP A 48 -4.52 -13.39 17.66
C ASP A 48 -5.91 -12.80 17.89
N ARG A 49 -6.88 -13.68 18.18
CA ARG A 49 -8.26 -13.34 18.53
C ARG A 49 -8.63 -14.00 19.84
N PRO A 50 -8.27 -13.39 20.99
CA PRO A 50 -8.63 -13.94 22.29
C PRO A 50 -10.15 -13.96 22.45
N ALA A 51 -10.62 -14.88 23.30
CA ALA A 51 -12.02 -14.90 23.70
C ALA A 51 -12.43 -13.54 24.31
N GLY A 52 -13.67 -13.13 24.02
CA GLY A 52 -14.24 -11.91 24.58
C GLY A 52 -14.48 -11.99 26.09
N LEU A 53 -15.07 -10.93 26.64
CA LEU A 53 -15.52 -10.93 28.03
C LEU A 53 -16.56 -12.04 28.26
N PRO A 54 -16.59 -12.68 29.45
CA PRO A 54 -17.57 -13.73 29.74
C PRO A 54 -19.01 -13.21 29.60
N GLU A 55 -19.84 -13.97 28.89
CA GLU A 55 -21.28 -13.73 28.77
C GLU A 55 -22.02 -14.52 29.85
N ASP A 56 -21.82 -14.15 31.11
CA ASP A 56 -22.54 -14.74 32.24
C ASP A 56 -23.63 -13.76 32.74
N PRO A 57 -24.93 -14.11 32.62
CA PRO A 57 -26.01 -13.26 33.11
C PRO A 57 -26.00 -13.06 34.63
N ALA A 58 -25.28 -13.87 35.40
CA ALA A 58 -25.06 -13.67 36.84
C ALA A 58 -23.99 -12.61 37.14
N LEU A 59 -23.15 -12.23 36.17
CA LEU A 59 -22.17 -11.17 36.32
C LEU A 59 -22.81 -9.80 36.02
N ILE A 60 -23.18 -9.08 37.08
CA ILE A 60 -23.69 -7.70 36.95
C ILE A 60 -22.51 -6.73 36.87
N ALA A 61 -21.93 -6.57 35.68
CA ALA A 61 -20.94 -5.53 35.42
C ALA A 61 -21.64 -4.23 34.97
N GLN A 62 -21.79 -3.26 35.87
CA GLN A 62 -22.26 -1.93 35.49
C GLN A 62 -21.08 -1.07 35.01
N ILE A 63 -21.05 -0.78 33.71
CA ILE A 63 -20.05 0.09 33.09
C ILE A 63 -20.70 1.43 32.75
N PRO A 64 -20.21 2.57 33.28
CA PRO A 64 -20.71 3.88 32.89
C PRO A 64 -20.66 4.10 31.38
N THR A 65 -21.71 4.73 30.80
CA THR A 65 -21.89 4.85 29.35
C THR A 65 -20.66 5.39 28.61
N LYS A 66 -19.98 6.40 29.19
CA LYS A 66 -18.77 6.99 28.60
C LYS A 66 -17.60 5.99 28.54
N ILE A 67 -17.44 5.18 29.59
CA ILE A 67 -16.40 4.15 29.66
C ILE A 67 -16.72 3.02 28.67
N ARG A 68 -17.99 2.56 28.62
CA ARG A 68 -18.45 1.57 27.65
C ARG A 68 -18.16 2.00 26.22
N ALA A 69 -18.45 3.26 25.89
CA ALA A 69 -18.14 3.82 24.57
C ALA A 69 -16.63 3.82 24.28
N GLY A 70 -15.79 4.13 25.28
CA GLY A 70 -14.33 4.04 25.17
C GLY A 70 -13.84 2.63 24.87
N ILE A 71 -14.32 1.64 25.63
CA ILE A 71 -13.97 0.22 25.45
C ILE A 71 -14.38 -0.27 24.05
N ILE A 72 -15.58 0.07 23.59
CA ILE A 72 -16.04 -0.30 22.24
C ILE A 72 -15.13 0.29 21.15
N ARG A 73 -14.73 1.56 21.28
CA ARG A 73 -13.80 2.17 20.31
C ARG A 73 -12.45 1.46 20.31
N LEU A 74 -11.94 1.12 21.49
CA LEU A 74 -10.68 0.39 21.62
C LEU A 74 -10.78 -1.00 20.96
N ALA A 75 -11.81 -1.77 21.28
CA ALA A 75 -12.03 -3.10 20.72
C ALA A 75 -12.12 -3.07 19.17
N ARG A 76 -12.82 -2.08 18.61
CA ARG A 76 -12.91 -1.89 17.16
C ARG A 76 -11.57 -1.53 16.52
N ALA A 77 -10.75 -0.71 17.19
CA ALA A 77 -9.43 -0.37 16.69
C ALA A 77 -8.50 -1.60 16.65
N PHE A 78 -8.54 -2.45 17.68
CA PHE A 78 -7.82 -3.72 17.71
C PHE A 78 -8.29 -4.67 16.60
N ALA A 79 -9.61 -4.86 16.44
CA ALA A 79 -10.17 -5.68 15.37
C ALA A 79 -9.71 -5.19 13.98
N GLY A 80 -9.80 -3.88 13.73
CA GLY A 80 -9.34 -3.30 12.47
C GLY A 80 -7.83 -3.39 12.24
N ASN A 81 -7.01 -3.56 13.28
CA ASN A 81 -5.58 -3.82 13.14
C ASN A 81 -5.30 -5.30 12.85
N ALA A 82 -5.98 -6.21 13.54
CA ALA A 82 -5.92 -7.65 13.29
C ALA A 82 -6.29 -7.98 11.84
N ASP A 83 -7.41 -7.42 11.34
CA ASP A 83 -7.85 -7.64 9.96
C ASP A 83 -6.86 -7.08 8.93
N ARG A 84 -6.13 -6.01 9.26
CA ARG A 84 -5.06 -5.50 8.39
C ARG A 84 -3.88 -6.47 8.35
N GLY A 85 -3.46 -7.01 9.51
CA GLY A 85 -2.43 -8.03 9.61
C GLY A 85 -2.77 -9.27 8.78
N ASP A 86 -3.95 -9.82 8.97
CA ASP A 86 -4.39 -11.02 8.22
C ASP A 86 -4.44 -10.79 6.72
N ARG A 87 -4.86 -9.61 6.27
CA ARG A 87 -4.82 -9.26 4.84
C ARG A 87 -3.40 -9.19 4.29
N LEU A 88 -2.44 -8.68 5.07
CA LEU A 88 -1.04 -8.65 4.66
C LEU A 88 -0.45 -10.06 4.56
N VAL A 89 -0.74 -10.92 5.55
CA VAL A 89 -0.31 -12.32 5.52
C VAL A 89 -0.94 -13.05 4.33
N ASN A 90 -2.25 -12.88 4.10
CA ASN A 90 -2.93 -13.48 2.96
C ASN A 90 -2.51 -12.91 1.61
N TRP A 91 -2.02 -11.67 1.54
CA TRP A 91 -1.41 -11.13 0.32
C TRP A 91 -0.10 -11.87 -0.01
N ASN A 92 0.70 -12.18 1.01
CA ASN A 92 1.96 -12.92 0.85
C ASN A 92 1.74 -14.44 0.64
N ALA A 93 0.81 -15.03 1.38
CA ALA A 93 0.49 -16.46 1.36
C ALA A 93 -1.04 -16.65 1.41
N PRO A 94 -1.72 -16.69 0.24
CA PRO A 94 -3.17 -16.74 0.17
C PRO A 94 -3.78 -17.92 0.92
N GLY A 95 -4.81 -17.65 1.74
CA GLY A 95 -5.55 -18.68 2.48
C GLY A 95 -4.94 -19.11 3.81
N THR A 96 -3.85 -18.47 4.24
CA THR A 96 -3.18 -18.78 5.52
C THR A 96 -4.01 -18.31 6.72
N CYS A 97 -4.59 -17.11 6.63
CA CYS A 97 -5.38 -16.50 7.70
C CYS A 97 -6.87 -16.50 7.36
N PRO A 98 -7.75 -16.58 8.38
CA PRO A 98 -9.19 -16.50 8.18
C PRO A 98 -9.57 -15.21 7.45
N ALA A 99 -10.47 -15.29 6.48
CA ALA A 99 -11.08 -14.09 5.91
C ALA A 99 -11.87 -13.39 7.02
N ALA A 100 -11.80 -12.05 7.07
CA ALA A 100 -12.56 -11.25 8.03
C ALA A 100 -14.06 -11.44 7.76
N ASN A 101 -14.64 -12.46 8.42
CA ASN A 101 -16.06 -12.79 8.58
C ASN A 101 -16.14 -14.07 9.41
N ALA A 102 -16.10 -13.95 10.74
CA ALA A 102 -16.49 -15.02 11.64
C ALA A 102 -17.29 -14.40 12.80
N LYS A 103 -18.60 -14.22 12.52
CA LYS A 103 -19.72 -13.87 13.41
C LYS A 103 -19.54 -12.71 14.40
#